data_AF-A0A392PMH9-F1
#
_entry.id   AF-A0A392PMH9-F1
#
_cell.length_a   1.000
_cell.length_b   1.000
_cell.length_c   1.000
_cell.angle_alpha   90.00
_cell.angle_beta   90.00
_cell.angle_gamma   90.00
#
_symmetry.space_group_name_H-M   'P 1'
#
loop_
_entity.id
_entity.type
_entity.pdbx_description
1 polymer ?
#
loop_
_entity_poly.entity_id
_entity_poly.type
_entity_poly.pdbx_seq_one_letter_code
_entity_poly.pdbx_strand_id
1 'polypeptide(L)' 'TLPEQMGEYLWNTMLDEVYLIGTNGEKHKCTLEYQKDPFLVTISRGWKECVGIHGFKVGDRSYTLQYE' A
#
# COMPACT_ATOMS: atom_id res chain seq x y z
N THR A 1 0.53 8.34 -1.18
CA THR A 1 1.42 8.09 -0.03
C THR A 1 0.57 7.54 1.10
N LEU A 2 1.13 6.64 1.91
CA LEU A 2 0.41 6.07 3.06
C LEU A 2 0.28 7.11 4.18
N PRO A 3 -0.76 7.01 5.04
CA PRO A 3 -0.85 7.82 6.25
C PRO A 3 0.38 7.64 7.15
N GLU A 4 0.81 8.71 7.83
CA GLU A 4 2.05 8.74 8.63
C GLU A 4 2.12 7.61 9.66
N GLN A 5 1.07 7.38 10.46
CA GLN A 5 1.02 6.31 11.46
C GLN A 5 1.22 4.91 10.86
N MET A 6 0.63 4.66 9.69
CA MET A 6 0.82 3.40 8.97
C MET A 6 2.24 3.30 8.41
N GLY A 7 2.78 4.42 7.89
CA GLY A 7 4.15 4.50 7.42
C GLY A 7 5.17 4.20 8.52
N GLU A 8 4.98 4.76 9.71
CA GLU A 8 5.84 4.52 10.88
C GLU A 8 5.77 3.08 11.35
N TYR A 9 4.58 2.49 11.40
CA TYR A 9 4.40 1.07 11.71
C TYR A 9 5.22 0.20 10.74
N LEU A 10 5.06 0.41 9.43
CA LEU A 10 5.76 -0.36 8.40
C LEU A 10 7.28 -0.19 8.50
N TRP A 11 7.75 1.05 8.71
CA TRP A 11 9.16 1.35 8.93
C TRP A 11 9.72 0.61 10.16
N ASN A 12 9.01 0.64 11.29
CA ASN A 12 9.43 -0.02 12.53
C ASN A 12 9.46 -1.56 12.41
N THR A 13 8.58 -2.13 11.58
CA THR A 13 8.61 -3.56 11.25
C THR A 13 9.71 -3.95 10.26
N MET A 14 10.42 -2.97 9.67
CA MET A 14 11.45 -3.18 8.66
C MET A 14 10.97 -3.94 7.41
N LEU A 15 9.68 -3.81 7.07
CA LEU A 15 9.13 -4.43 5.88
C LEU A 15 9.55 -3.67 4.62
N ASP A 16 10.06 -4.38 3.63
CA ASP A 16 10.29 -3.88 2.27
C ASP A 16 9.17 -4.27 1.31
N GLU A 17 8.30 -5.20 1.72
CA GLU A 17 7.22 -5.75 0.93
C GLU A 17 5.97 -6.01 1.77
N VAL A 18 4.80 -5.87 1.15
CA VAL A 18 3.49 -6.14 1.76
C VAL A 18 2.61 -6.93 0.80
N TYR A 19 1.64 -7.67 1.34
CA TYR A 19 0.57 -8.27 0.55
C TYR A 19 -0.69 -7.44 0.71
N LEU A 20 -1.18 -6.87 -0.40
CA LEU A 20 -2.50 -6.28 -0.46
C LEU A 20 -3.51 -7.39 -0.72
N ILE A 21 -4.51 -7.49 0.14
CA ILE A 21 -5.55 -8.51 0.05
C ILE A 21 -6.83 -7.85 -0.45
N GLY A 22 -7.27 -8.26 -1.64
CA GLY A 22 -8.55 -7.85 -2.20
C GLY A 22 -9.73 -8.41 -1.41
N THR A 23 -10.91 -7.81 -1.58
CA THR A 23 -12.16 -8.33 -0.98
C THR A 23 -12.55 -9.71 -1.53
N ASN A 24 -12.04 -10.08 -2.71
CA ASN A 24 -12.14 -11.40 -3.30
C ASN A 24 -11.16 -12.42 -2.69
N GLY A 25 -10.31 -12.00 -1.73
CA GLY A 25 -9.28 -12.82 -1.09
C GLY A 25 -7.97 -12.94 -1.90
N GLU A 26 -7.88 -12.31 -3.06
CA GLU A 26 -6.68 -12.33 -3.89
C GLU A 26 -5.56 -11.52 -3.23
N LYS A 27 -4.34 -12.06 -3.25
CA LYS A 27 -3.17 -11.43 -2.61
C LYS A 27 -2.22 -10.91 -3.67
N HIS A 28 -1.92 -9.61 -3.61
CA HIS A 28 -0.93 -8.97 -4.47
C HIS A 28 0.27 -8.52 -3.67
N LYS A 29 1.43 -9.08 -4.03
CA LYS A 29 2.70 -8.67 -3.49
C LYS A 29 3.06 -7.28 -4.03
N CYS A 30 3.33 -6.35 -3.13
CA CYS A 30 3.76 -5.01 -3.45
C CYS A 30 5.04 -4.65 -2.69
N THR A 31 5.89 -3.82 -3.27
CA THR A 31 7.10 -3.30 -2.61
C THR A 31 6.82 -1.93 -1.97
N LEU A 32 7.55 -1.62 -0.91
CA LEU A 32 7.50 -0.34 -0.22
C LEU A 32 8.76 0.48 -0.53
N GLU A 33 8.55 1.77 -0.77
CA GLU A 33 9.62 2.76 -0.87
C GLU A 33 9.50 3.77 0.26
N TYR A 34 10.62 4.03 0.91
CA TYR A 34 10.73 4.91 2.06
C TYR A 34 11.56 6.14 1.71
N GLN A 35 10.99 7.31 1.96
CA GLN A 35 11.70 8.57 1.96
C GLN A 35 11.78 9.07 3.41
N LYS A 36 12.95 9.52 3.85
CA LYS A 36 13.16 9.95 5.24
C LYS A 36 12.83 11.42 5.49
N ASP A 37 12.95 12.26 4.47
CA ASP A 37 12.71 13.71 4.59
C ASP A 37 12.05 14.26 3.31
N PRO A 38 10.77 14.69 3.37
CA PRO A 38 9.80 14.35 4.41
C PRO A 38 9.64 12.83 4.58
N PHE A 39 9.23 12.37 5.76
CA PHE A 39 8.94 10.95 6.00
C PHE A 39 7.73 10.52 5.17
N LEU A 40 7.95 9.69 4.14
CA LEU A 40 6.92 9.19 3.25
C LEU A 40 7.11 7.71 3.00
N VAL A 41 6.00 6.99 2.99
CA VAL A 41 5.95 5.58 2.58
C VAL A 41 5.03 5.46 1.37
N THR A 42 5.55 4.84 0.31
CA THR A 42 4.84 4.64 -0.95
C THR A 42 4.82 3.16 -1.32
N ILE A 43 3.65 2.66 -1.72
CA ILE A 43 3.56 1.36 -2.37
C ILE A 43 4.00 1.55 -3.82
N SER A 44 5.12 0.95 -4.21
CA SER A 44 5.72 1.17 -5.53
C SER A 44 5.33 0.04 -6.50
N ARG A 45 6.16 -1.00 -6.65
CA ARG A 45 5.89 -2.12 -7.57
C ARG A 45 4.70 -2.94 -7.06
N GLY A 46 3.89 -3.45 -7.98
CA GLY A 46 2.69 -4.25 -7.66
C GLY A 46 1.43 -3.41 -7.41
N TRP A 47 1.57 -2.12 -7.09
CA TRP A 47 0.41 -1.25 -6.84
C TRP A 47 -0.44 -1.05 -8.09
N LYS A 48 0.19 -0.80 -9.24
CA LYS A 48 -0.51 -0.54 -10.50
C LYS A 48 -1.32 -1.75 -10.95
N GLU A 49 -0.75 -2.94 -10.81
CA GLU A 49 -1.39 -4.22 -11.09
C GLU A 49 -2.57 -4.45 -10.15
N CYS A 50 -2.36 -4.24 -8.84
CA CYS A 50 -3.42 -4.34 -7.84
C CYS A 50 -4.60 -3.40 -8.15
N VAL A 51 -4.32 -2.15 -8.51
CA VAL A 51 -5.32 -1.15 -8.92
C VAL A 51 -6.10 -1.62 -10.15
N GLY A 52 -5.41 -2.14 -11.16
CA GLY A 52 -6.03 -2.62 -12.39
C GLY A 52 -6.94 -3.83 -12.18
N ILE A 53 -6.53 -4.79 -11.35
CA ILE A 53 -7.28 -6.02 -11.06
C ILE A 53 -8.56 -5.73 -10.29
N HIS A 54 -8.49 -4.82 -9.31
CA HIS A 54 -9.64 -4.44 -8.50
C HIS A 54 -10.51 -3.35 -9.12
N GLY A 55 -10.16 -2.89 -10.33
CA GLY A 55 -10.98 -1.96 -11.10
C GLY A 55 -11.07 -0.55 -10.51
N PHE A 56 -10.11 -0.15 -9.67
CA PHE A 56 -10.08 1.21 -9.13
C PHE A 56 -9.88 2.22 -10.27
N LYS A 57 -10.75 3.22 -10.33
CA LYS A 57 -10.72 4.28 -11.34
C LYS A 57 -10.36 5.61 -10.72
N VAL A 58 -9.74 6.47 -11.52
CA VAL A 58 -9.55 7.88 -11.16
C VAL A 58 -10.94 8.50 -10.95
N GLY A 59 -11.23 8.91 -9.72
CA GLY A 59 -12.55 9.42 -9.30
C GLY A 59 -13.25 8.55 -8.25
N ASP A 60 -12.76 7.33 -7.98
CA ASP A 60 -13.20 6.57 -6.82
C ASP A 60 -12.84 7.33 -5.54
N ARG A 61 -13.83 7.53 -4.67
CA ARG A 61 -13.75 8.52 -3.60
C ARG A 61 -12.98 8.06 -2.37
N SER A 62 -12.82 6.75 -2.17
CA SER A 62 -12.14 6.20 -1.00
C SER A 62 -11.83 4.71 -1.18
N TYR A 63 -10.73 4.28 -0.59
CA TYR A 63 -10.43 2.89 -0.29
C TYR A 63 -10.03 2.79 1.18
N THR A 64 -10.19 1.62 1.79
CA THR A 64 -9.79 1.37 3.17
C THR A 64 -8.67 0.34 3.18
N LEU A 65 -7.54 0.71 3.79
CA LEU A 65 -6.47 -0.21 4.12
C LEU A 65 -6.57 -0.56 5.60
N GLN A 66 -6.60 -1.85 5.92
CA GLN A 66 -6.55 -2.37 7.28
C GLN A 66 -5.30 -3.24 7.40
N TYR A 67 -4.63 -3.19 8.55
CA TYR A 67 -3.54 -4.07 8.92
C TYR A 67 -3.96 -4.82 10.19
N GLU A 68 -3.59 -6.10 10.28
CA GLU A 68 -3.78 -6.93 11.48
C GLU A 68 -2.64 -6.75 12.47
#